data_AF-A0A7S2RZT8-F1
#
_entry.id   AF-A0A7S2RZT8-F1
#
_cell.length_a   1.000
_cell.length_b   1.000
_cell.length_c   1.000
_cell.angle_alpha   90.00
_cell.angle_beta   90.00
_cell.angle_gamma   90.00
#
_symmetry.space_group_name_H-M   'P 1'
#
loop_
_entity.id
_entity.type
_entity.pdbx_description
1 polymer ?
#
loop_
_entity_poly.entity_id
_entity_poly.type
_entity_poly.pdbx_seq_one_letter_code
_entity_poly.pdbx_strand_id
1 'polypeptide(L)'
;TLQKVFKIVNIDFKAKNYAMGGTSSGPEVSLCMEALFGLDIDFLSWEYGMTDGREHFLWELWIQRAGVHRTRPILMDFGCHDSINLPMEESGMGIFSFVKNKYTELIPDSENN
;
A
#
# COMPACT_ATOMS: atom_id res chain seq x y z
N THR A 1 -8.11 -13.35 -15.63
CA THR A 1 -7.21 -12.28 -15.12
C THR A 1 -8.00 -11.43 -14.14
N LEU A 2 -7.33 -10.84 -13.15
CA LEU A 2 -7.98 -10.00 -12.12
C LEU A 2 -8.85 -8.89 -12.76
N GLN A 3 -8.34 -8.27 -13.83
CA GLN A 3 -9.07 -7.28 -14.65
C GLN A 3 -10.46 -7.74 -15.09
N LYS A 4 -10.62 -9.00 -15.52
CA LYS A 4 -11.93 -9.52 -15.96
C LYS A 4 -12.91 -9.62 -14.79
N VAL A 5 -12.43 -9.98 -13.61
CA VAL A 5 -13.26 -10.09 -12.39
C VAL A 5 -13.77 -8.72 -11.99
N PHE A 6 -12.89 -7.72 -11.90
CA PHE A 6 -13.27 -6.34 -11.60
C PHE A 6 -14.19 -5.75 -12.67
N LYS A 7 -14.00 -6.11 -13.95
CA LYS A 7 -14.86 -5.61 -15.03
C LYS A 7 -16.31 -6.09 -14.93
N ILE A 8 -16.57 -7.27 -14.34
CA ILE A 8 -17.95 -7.77 -14.12
C ILE A 8 -18.75 -6.83 -13.22
N VAL A 9 -18.09 -6.20 -12.25
CA VAL A 9 -18.68 -5.20 -11.35
C VAL A 9 -18.41 -3.76 -11.82
N ASN A 10 -18.06 -3.60 -13.10
CA ASN A 10 -17.80 -2.32 -13.77
C ASN A 10 -16.65 -1.49 -13.14
N ILE A 11 -15.65 -2.15 -12.54
CA ILE A 11 -14.42 -1.50 -12.07
C ILE A 11 -13.33 -1.63 -13.14
N ASP A 12 -12.67 -0.53 -13.49
CA ASP A 12 -11.51 -0.50 -14.39
C ASP A 12 -10.22 -0.74 -13.59
N PHE A 13 -9.80 -1.99 -13.48
CA PHE A 13 -8.63 -2.35 -12.67
C PHE A 13 -7.32 -2.12 -13.43
N LYS A 14 -6.49 -1.20 -12.92
CA LYS A 14 -5.12 -0.95 -13.39
C LYS A 14 -4.15 -1.18 -12.23
N ALA A 15 -3.18 -2.07 -12.44
CA ALA A 15 -2.12 -2.34 -11.48
C ALA A 15 -0.77 -1.94 -12.06
N LYS A 16 0.08 -1.36 -11.20
CA LYS A 16 1.48 -1.06 -11.49
C LYS A 16 2.32 -1.58 -10.33
N ASN A 17 3.44 -2.21 -10.65
CA ASN A 17 4.36 -2.75 -9.66
C ASN A 17 5.77 -2.23 -9.97
N TYR A 18 6.41 -1.63 -8.98
CA TYR A 18 7.77 -1.12 -9.03
C TYR A 18 8.70 -1.79 -8.00
N ALA A 19 8.29 -2.93 -7.45
CA ALA A 19 9.12 -3.73 -6.58
C ALA A 19 10.27 -4.36 -7.39
N MET A 20 11.48 -4.20 -6.87
CA MET A 20 12.69 -4.83 -7.39
C MET A 20 13.25 -5.73 -6.29
N GLY A 21 13.45 -7.01 -6.59
CA GLY A 21 13.87 -8.01 -5.61
C GLY A 21 15.21 -7.63 -4.95
N GLY A 22 15.24 -7.60 -3.62
CA GLY A 22 16.45 -7.31 -2.84
C GLY A 22 16.91 -5.85 -2.87
N THR A 23 16.11 -4.94 -3.44
CA THR A 23 16.47 -3.53 -3.61
C THR A 23 15.60 -2.64 -2.74
N SER A 24 16.25 -1.83 -1.89
CA SER A 24 15.59 -0.74 -1.17
C SER A 24 15.18 0.36 -2.16
N SER A 25 13.98 0.93 -1.98
CA SER A 25 13.56 2.04 -2.84
C SER A 25 12.60 3.02 -2.15
N GLY A 26 12.40 2.92 -0.83
CA GLY A 26 11.50 3.78 -0.06
C GLY A 26 11.55 5.26 -0.42
N PRO A 27 12.73 5.92 -0.46
CA PRO A 27 12.82 7.32 -0.85
C PRO A 27 12.42 7.59 -2.31
N GLU A 28 12.86 6.75 -3.24
CA GLU A 28 12.59 6.91 -4.68
C GLU A 28 11.11 6.78 -4.97
N VAL A 29 10.45 5.73 -4.45
CA VAL A 29 9.02 5.51 -4.69
C VAL A 29 8.16 6.60 -4.04
N SER A 30 8.56 7.10 -2.87
CA SER A 30 7.82 8.16 -2.16
C SER A 30 7.94 9.53 -2.84
N LEU A 31 9.12 9.86 -3.37
CA LEU A 31 9.35 11.15 -4.02
C LEU A 31 8.84 11.17 -5.46
N CYS A 32 8.93 10.05 -6.18
CA CYS A 32 8.55 9.93 -7.59
C CYS A 32 7.17 9.30 -7.81
N MET A 33 6.29 9.31 -6.79
CA MET A 33 4.98 8.64 -6.81
C MET A 33 4.17 8.93 -8.08
N GLU A 34 4.07 10.19 -8.50
CA GLU A 34 3.31 10.58 -9.69
C GLU A 34 3.93 10.05 -11.00
N ALA A 35 5.26 10.04 -11.09
CA ALA A 35 5.97 9.52 -12.25
C ALA A 35 5.84 8.01 -12.39
N LEU A 36 5.81 7.29 -11.26
CA LEU A 36 5.69 5.84 -11.21
C LEU A 36 4.22 5.40 -11.36
N PHE A 37 3.37 5.84 -10.43
CA PHE A 37 2.01 5.33 -10.29
C PHE A 37 0.99 6.16 -11.09
N GLY A 38 1.31 7.42 -11.43
CA GLY A 38 0.41 8.34 -12.13
C GLY A 38 -0.27 9.31 -11.18
N LEU A 39 -1.19 10.12 -11.71
CA LEU A 39 -1.91 11.15 -10.95
C LEU A 39 -3.26 10.68 -10.42
N ASP A 40 -3.71 9.51 -10.83
CA ASP A 40 -5.02 8.94 -10.53
C ASP A 40 -4.81 7.60 -9.84
N ILE A 41 -4.78 7.63 -8.50
CA ILE A 41 -4.40 6.51 -7.65
C ILE A 41 -5.48 6.32 -6.59
N ASP A 42 -6.08 5.13 -6.55
CA ASP A 42 -7.05 4.74 -5.53
C ASP A 42 -6.39 4.04 -4.34
N PHE A 43 -5.44 3.15 -4.60
CA PHE A 43 -4.78 2.31 -3.61
C PHE A 43 -3.27 2.28 -3.80
N LEU A 44 -2.55 2.23 -2.67
CA LEU A 44 -1.10 2.08 -2.61
C LEU A 44 -0.72 1.04 -1.56
N SER A 45 0.21 0.16 -1.89
CA SER A 45 0.82 -0.78 -0.94
C SER A 45 2.32 -0.60 -0.91
N TRP A 46 2.95 -0.82 0.24
CA TRP A 46 4.41 -0.72 0.41
C TRP A 46 5.01 -2.08 0.80
N GLU A 47 5.40 -2.85 -0.21
CA GLU A 47 5.93 -4.20 -0.03
C GLU A 47 7.47 -4.21 0.01
N TYR A 48 8.05 -3.41 0.89
CA TYR A 48 9.51 -3.30 1.06
C TYR A 48 9.96 -3.74 2.46
N GLY A 49 9.13 -4.46 3.22
CA GLY A 49 9.42 -4.86 4.61
C GLY A 49 10.74 -5.62 4.79
N MET A 50 11.19 -6.36 3.77
CA MET A 50 12.46 -7.09 3.81
C MET A 50 13.70 -6.20 3.63
N THR A 51 13.58 -5.06 2.93
CA THR A 51 14.71 -4.16 2.65
C THR A 51 14.66 -2.90 3.51
N ASP A 52 13.45 -2.40 3.79
CA ASP A 52 13.18 -1.08 4.36
C ASP A 52 12.42 -1.19 5.70
N GLY A 53 11.95 -2.37 6.10
CA GLY A 53 11.04 -2.55 7.25
C GLY A 53 11.63 -2.22 8.63
N ARG A 54 12.95 -2.04 8.73
CA ARG A 54 13.62 -1.56 9.95
C ARG A 54 13.68 -0.03 10.05
N GLU A 55 13.43 0.65 8.94
CA GLU A 55 13.57 2.09 8.79
C GLU A 55 12.17 2.74 8.79
N HIS A 56 11.58 2.89 9.98
CA HIS A 56 10.22 3.40 10.13
C HIS A 56 9.98 4.77 9.47
N PHE A 57 11.01 5.60 9.35
CA PHE A 57 10.91 6.89 8.67
C PHE A 57 10.62 6.74 7.16
N LEU A 58 10.96 5.60 6.54
CA LEU A 58 10.62 5.34 5.13
C LEU A 58 9.13 5.08 4.95
N TRP A 59 8.51 4.37 5.89
CA TRP A 59 7.05 4.26 5.94
C TRP A 59 6.42 5.63 6.15
N GLU A 60 6.93 6.41 7.10
CA GLU A 60 6.44 7.76 7.39
C GLU A 60 6.56 8.69 6.17
N LEU A 61 7.67 8.61 5.42
CA LEU A 61 7.82 9.34 4.17
C LEU A 61 6.78 8.91 3.14
N TRP A 62 6.58 7.60 2.96
CA TRP A 62 5.62 7.05 2.01
C TRP A 62 4.19 7.49 2.30
N ILE A 63 3.73 7.34 3.55
CA ILE A 63 2.40 7.73 3.99
C ILE A 63 2.17 9.23 3.87
N GLN A 64 3.13 10.07 4.28
CA GLN A 64 3.00 11.51 4.17
C GLN A 64 2.88 11.96 2.71
N ARG A 65 3.66 11.34 1.81
CA ARG A 65 3.60 11.62 0.37
C ARG A 65 2.27 11.20 -0.24
N ALA A 66 1.72 10.05 0.17
CA ALA A 66 0.37 9.64 -0.22
C ALA A 66 -0.70 10.60 0.35
N GLY A 67 -0.55 11.07 1.59
CA GLY A 67 -1.48 11.97 2.26
C GLY A 67 -1.62 13.33 1.59
N VAL A 68 -0.55 13.84 0.97
CA VAL A 68 -0.56 15.08 0.19
C VAL A 68 -0.84 14.88 -1.30
N HIS A 69 -0.92 13.64 -1.77
CA HIS A 69 -1.28 13.35 -3.16
C HIS A 69 -2.73 13.80 -3.42
N ARG A 70 -3.00 14.32 -4.62
CA ARG A 70 -4.31 14.89 -4.97
C ARG A 70 -5.47 13.92 -4.73
N THR A 71 -5.27 12.63 -5.01
CA THR A 71 -6.30 11.60 -4.85
C THR A 71 -6.39 11.04 -3.44
N ARG A 72 -5.42 11.34 -2.55
CA ARG A 72 -5.32 10.83 -1.18
C ARG A 72 -5.60 9.31 -1.12
N PRO A 73 -4.80 8.50 -1.83
CA PRO A 73 -5.08 7.07 -1.98
C PRO A 73 -5.16 6.35 -0.64
N ILE A 74 -5.92 5.25 -0.62
CA ILE A 74 -5.97 4.36 0.53
C ILE A 74 -4.67 3.56 0.59
N LEU A 75 -4.01 3.57 1.75
CA LEU A 75 -2.79 2.82 1.97
C LEU A 75 -3.12 1.44 2.52
N MET A 76 -2.58 0.41 1.86
CA MET A 76 -2.57 -0.96 2.36
C MET A 76 -1.24 -1.20 3.05
N ASP A 77 -1.32 -1.59 4.32
CA ASP A 77 -0.17 -1.86 5.17
C ASP A 77 -0.16 -3.34 5.58
N PHE A 78 0.96 -4.02 5.35
CA PHE A 78 1.18 -5.42 5.75
C PHE A 78 2.17 -5.52 6.94
N GLY A 79 2.12 -4.55 7.85
CA GLY A 79 3.00 -4.46 9.00
C GLY A 79 2.32 -4.02 10.30
N CYS A 80 3.16 -3.64 11.27
CA CYS A 80 2.76 -3.08 12.55
C CYS A 80 3.31 -1.65 12.63
N HIS A 81 2.71 -0.74 11.87
CA HIS A 81 3.08 0.68 11.85
C HIS A 81 2.11 1.56 12.64
N ASP A 82 1.41 1.00 13.64
CA ASP A 82 0.33 1.66 14.40
C ASP A 82 0.71 3.05 14.95
N SER A 83 1.95 3.22 15.43
CA SER A 83 2.44 4.50 15.95
C SER A 83 2.51 5.61 14.89
N ILE A 84 2.56 5.23 13.60
CA ILE A 84 2.54 6.13 12.45
C ILE A 84 1.13 6.16 11.83
N ASN A 85 0.47 5.01 11.69
CA ASN A 85 -0.82 4.91 11.01
C ASN A 85 -1.93 5.63 11.77
N LEU A 86 -2.03 5.45 13.09
CA LEU A 86 -3.13 6.02 13.87
C LEU A 86 -3.21 7.56 13.75
N PRO A 87 -2.12 8.32 13.94
CA PRO A 87 -2.15 9.78 13.72
C PRO A 87 -2.53 10.19 12.29
N MET A 88 -2.16 9.38 11.29
CA MET A 88 -2.46 9.67 9.89
C MET A 88 -3.93 9.40 9.56
N GLU A 89 -4.51 8.32 10.09
CA GLU A 89 -5.95 8.06 10.02
C GLU A 89 -6.74 9.17 10.71
N GLU A 90 -6.32 9.60 11.91
CA GLU A 90 -6.90 10.75 12.62
C GLU A 90 -6.82 12.06 11.80
N SER A 91 -5.80 12.17 10.95
CA SER A 91 -5.62 13.28 10.00
C SER A 91 -6.46 13.12 8.70
N GLY A 92 -7.30 12.09 8.63
CA GLY A 92 -8.23 11.82 7.54
C GLY A 92 -7.63 11.02 6.38
N MET A 93 -6.52 10.30 6.60
CA MET A 93 -6.00 9.35 5.61
C MET A 93 -6.75 8.02 5.67
N GLY A 94 -6.98 7.40 4.51
CA GLY A 94 -7.47 6.02 4.45
C GLY A 94 -6.31 5.05 4.60
N ILE A 95 -6.30 4.25 5.65
CA ILE A 95 -5.30 3.19 5.86
C ILE A 95 -6.03 1.89 6.17
N PHE A 96 -5.49 0.79 5.65
CA PHE A 96 -5.99 -0.55 5.87
C PHE A 96 -4.81 -1.48 6.21
N SER A 97 -4.66 -1.79 7.50
CA SER A 97 -3.59 -2.66 7.99
C SER A 97 -4.03 -4.12 8.10
N PHE A 98 -3.29 -5.01 7.44
CA PHE A 98 -3.42 -6.45 7.55
C PHE A 98 -2.50 -6.98 8.66
N VAL A 99 -3.00 -7.06 9.89
CA VAL A 99 -2.26 -7.69 10.98
C VAL A 99 -2.41 -9.20 10.91
N LYS A 100 -1.29 -9.91 10.67
CA LYS A 100 -1.16 -11.37 10.47
C LYS A 100 -1.73 -12.27 11.59
N ASN A 101 -2.30 -11.71 12.67
CA ASN A 101 -2.74 -12.50 13.83
C ASN A 101 -4.24 -12.44 14.14
N LYS A 102 -5.01 -11.47 13.63
CA LYS A 102 -6.40 -11.29 14.11
C LYS A 102 -7.47 -11.86 13.16
N TYR A 103 -7.14 -12.05 11.89
CA TYR A 103 -8.10 -12.44 10.85
C TYR A 103 -7.60 -13.56 9.93
N THR A 104 -6.41 -14.10 10.18
CA THR A 104 -5.81 -15.20 9.41
C THR A 104 -6.68 -16.45 9.43
N GLU A 105 -7.42 -16.68 10.52
CA GLU A 105 -8.39 -17.77 10.62
C GLU A 105 -9.69 -17.51 9.83
N LEU A 106 -9.98 -16.25 9.48
CA LEU A 106 -11.22 -15.84 8.80
C LEU A 106 -11.04 -15.67 7.28
N ILE A 107 -9.80 -15.59 6.80
CA ILE A 107 -9.49 -15.46 5.38
C ILE A 107 -9.08 -16.84 4.88
N PRO A 108 -9.93 -17.54 4.11
CA PRO A 108 -9.57 -18.85 3.60
C PRO A 108 -8.34 -18.74 2.68
N ASP A 109 -7.31 -19.53 2.96
CA ASP A 109 -6.12 -19.64 2.12
C ASP A 109 -6.54 -20.03 0.70
N SER A 110 -6.13 -19.22 -0.28
CA SER A 110 -6.42 -19.46 -1.69
C SER A 110 -5.63 -20.64 -2.28
N GLU A 111 -4.82 -21.34 -1.49
CA GLU A 111 -3.96 -22.45 -1.94
C GLU A 111 -4.64 -23.83 -1.90
N ASN A 112 -5.95 -23.92 -1.62
CA ASN A 112 -6.70 -25.18 -1.65
C ASN A 112 -7.74 -25.25 -2.78
N ASN A 113 -7.38 -24.87 -4.02
CA ASN A 113 -8.12 -25.21 -5.24
C ASN A 113 -7.18 -25.52 -6.41
#